data_AF-A0A5Z1V406-F1
#
_entry.id   AF-A0A5Z1V406-F1
#
_cell.length_a   1.000
_cell.length_b   1.000
_cell.length_c   1.000
_cell.angle_alpha   90.00
_cell.angle_beta   90.00
_cell.angle_gamma   90.00
#
_symmetry.space_group_name_H-M   'P 1'
#
loop_
_entity.id
_entity.type
_entity.pdbx_description
1 polymer ?
#
loop_
_entity_poly.entity_id
_entity_poly.type
_entity_poly.pdbx_seq_one_letter_code
_entity_poly.pdbx_strand_id
1 'polypeptide(L)'
;DTTGVQASKDENGKLVLTSADGRGIKITGDIGVGSGILANQKENYGRLSLVKNDGRDINISGTNLSAIGMGTTDMISQSSVSLRESKGQISAANADAMGFNSYKGGGKLVLSSAVSSISAFMSAQGSGFSRGSGFSVGSGKNLSVGLSQGIQIISSAASMSNTYVVSSGSGFSSGSGNSQFAALKTTAANTTDETAGVTTLKGAMAVMDIAETAITNLDQ
;
A
#
# COMPACT_ATOMS: atom_id res chain seq x y z
N ASP A 1 -18.97 -7.10 20.87
CA ASP A 1 -18.47 -6.73 19.53
C ASP A 1 -18.09 -8.00 18.77
N THR A 2 -18.99 -8.48 17.89
CA THR A 2 -18.94 -9.84 17.31
C THR A 2 -17.94 -9.98 16.15
N THR A 3 -17.84 -8.97 15.29
CA THR A 3 -17.00 -9.02 14.07
C THR A 3 -15.58 -8.53 14.29
N GLY A 4 -15.36 -7.64 15.26
CA GLY A 4 -14.09 -6.92 15.45
C GLY A 4 -13.86 -5.75 14.50
N VAL A 5 -14.81 -5.50 13.59
CA VAL A 5 -14.70 -4.46 12.57
C VAL A 5 -15.48 -3.24 13.02
N GLN A 6 -14.80 -2.11 13.06
CA GLN A 6 -15.39 -0.79 13.23
C GLN A 6 -15.45 -0.10 11.87
N ALA A 7 -16.66 0.33 11.49
CA ALA A 7 -16.86 1.13 10.28
C ALA A 7 -16.81 2.63 10.62
N SER A 8 -16.16 3.41 9.77
CA SER A 8 -16.08 4.86 9.87
C SER A 8 -16.08 5.50 8.49
N LYS A 9 -16.23 6.83 8.45
CA LYS A 9 -16.13 7.64 7.25
C LYS A 9 -14.93 8.56 7.42
N ASP A 10 -14.02 8.56 6.43
CA ASP A 10 -12.85 9.46 6.46
C ASP A 10 -13.25 10.91 6.15
N GLU A 11 -12.29 11.81 6.28
CA GLU A 11 -12.46 13.25 6.04
C GLU A 11 -12.81 13.57 4.58
N ASN A 12 -12.46 12.67 3.65
CA ASN A 12 -12.76 12.77 2.21
C ASN A 12 -14.07 12.07 1.83
N GLY A 13 -14.77 11.50 2.80
CA GLY A 13 -16.03 10.79 2.65
C GLY A 13 -15.93 9.34 2.17
N LYS A 14 -14.74 8.74 2.17
CA LYS A 14 -14.53 7.31 1.89
C LYS A 14 -14.98 6.46 3.06
N LEU A 15 -15.44 5.24 2.77
CA LEU A 15 -15.70 4.22 3.77
C LEU A 15 -14.38 3.63 4.26
N VAL A 16 -14.20 3.59 5.58
CA VAL A 16 -13.07 2.95 6.25
C VAL A 16 -13.59 1.82 7.13
N LEU A 17 -13.00 0.64 6.99
CA LEU A 17 -13.25 -0.51 7.85
C LEU A 17 -11.95 -0.84 8.59
N THR A 18 -11.96 -0.75 9.91
CA THR A 18 -10.79 -0.97 10.76
C THR A 18 -11.05 -2.12 11.71
N SER A 19 -10.05 -2.99 11.87
CA SER A 19 -10.06 -4.05 12.87
C SER A 19 -9.08 -3.67 13.98
N ALA A 20 -9.59 -3.35 15.17
CA ALA A 20 -8.78 -2.80 16.26
C ALA A 20 -7.78 -3.81 16.85
N ASP A 21 -8.15 -5.09 16.84
CA ASP A 21 -7.32 -6.19 17.33
C ASP A 21 -6.52 -6.89 16.22
N GLY A 22 -6.48 -6.31 15.02
CA GLY A 22 -5.68 -6.82 13.91
C GLY A 22 -6.25 -8.06 13.21
N ARG A 23 -7.53 -8.42 13.47
CA ARG A 23 -8.20 -9.47 12.68
C ARG A 23 -8.35 -9.07 11.21
N GLY A 24 -8.22 -10.04 10.31
CA GLY A 24 -8.53 -9.82 8.89
C GLY A 24 -10.01 -9.52 8.66
N ILE A 25 -10.26 -8.66 7.68
CA ILE A 25 -11.59 -8.27 7.22
C ILE A 25 -11.90 -9.06 5.95
N LYS A 26 -12.90 -9.93 6.04
CA LYS A 26 -13.41 -10.72 4.91
C LYS A 26 -14.90 -10.47 4.70
N ILE A 27 -15.26 -10.00 3.52
CA ILE A 27 -16.62 -9.65 3.12
C ILE A 27 -17.08 -10.64 2.06
N THR A 28 -17.99 -11.55 2.41
CA THR A 28 -18.49 -12.59 1.49
C THR A 28 -19.60 -12.09 0.56
N GLY A 29 -20.50 -11.26 1.08
CA GLY A 29 -21.61 -10.69 0.33
C GLY A 29 -21.20 -9.62 -0.68
N ASP A 30 -22.20 -9.11 -1.41
CA ASP A 30 -22.00 -7.89 -2.21
C ASP A 30 -22.20 -6.64 -1.34
N ILE A 31 -21.11 -5.92 -1.10
CA ILE A 31 -21.12 -4.62 -0.41
C ILE A 31 -21.56 -3.47 -1.32
N GLY A 32 -21.62 -3.73 -2.64
CA GLY A 32 -21.94 -2.74 -3.66
C GLY A 32 -20.73 -1.88 -4.03
N VAL A 33 -20.47 -1.75 -5.33
CA VAL A 33 -19.33 -0.98 -5.86
C VAL A 33 -19.38 0.51 -5.52
N GLY A 34 -20.56 1.03 -5.18
CA GLY A 34 -20.72 2.42 -4.73
C GLY A 34 -20.09 2.72 -3.36
N SER A 35 -19.77 1.68 -2.57
CA SER A 35 -19.04 1.83 -1.30
C SER A 35 -17.57 2.23 -1.48
N GLY A 36 -17.02 2.03 -2.69
CA GLY A 36 -15.60 2.22 -2.99
C GLY A 36 -14.71 1.03 -2.63
N ILE A 37 -15.25 -0.01 -1.99
CA ILE A 37 -14.52 -1.27 -1.74
C ILE A 37 -14.64 -2.16 -2.97
N LEU A 38 -13.53 -2.35 -3.68
CA LEU A 38 -13.47 -3.18 -4.87
C LEU A 38 -13.47 -4.67 -4.52
N ALA A 39 -13.80 -5.52 -5.50
CA ALA A 39 -13.85 -6.97 -5.31
C ALA A 39 -12.53 -7.54 -4.77
N ASN A 40 -11.39 -6.99 -5.19
CA ASN A 40 -10.05 -7.39 -4.75
C ASN A 40 -9.68 -6.92 -3.34
N GLN A 41 -10.54 -6.15 -2.66
CA GLN A 41 -10.34 -5.68 -1.28
C GLN A 41 -11.27 -6.38 -0.29
N LYS A 42 -12.16 -7.26 -0.77
CA LYS A 42 -13.10 -8.00 0.09
C LYS A 42 -12.40 -8.98 1.03
N GLU A 43 -11.13 -9.28 0.80
CA GLU A 43 -10.31 -10.11 1.68
C GLU A 43 -9.00 -9.37 1.98
N ASN A 44 -8.88 -8.86 3.20
CA ASN A 44 -7.77 -8.02 3.62
C ASN A 44 -7.33 -8.38 5.04
N TYR A 45 -6.06 -8.76 5.21
CA TYR A 45 -5.48 -9.14 6.50
C TYR A 45 -4.53 -8.08 7.08
N GLY A 46 -4.54 -6.87 6.52
CA GLY A 46 -3.66 -5.77 6.94
C GLY A 46 -2.24 -5.93 6.40
N ARG A 47 -1.29 -5.26 7.05
CA ARG A 47 0.14 -5.28 6.74
C ARG A 47 0.93 -5.59 8.00
N LEU A 48 2.07 -6.24 7.82
CA LEU A 48 3.07 -6.37 8.86
C LEU A 48 4.14 -5.28 8.71
N SER A 49 4.52 -4.66 9.82
CA SER A 49 5.63 -3.71 9.90
C SER A 49 6.62 -4.21 10.95
N LEU A 50 7.90 -4.22 10.58
CA LEU A 50 8.98 -4.70 11.43
C LEU A 50 10.00 -3.58 11.58
N VAL A 51 10.45 -3.36 12.80
CA VAL A 51 11.42 -2.31 13.14
C VAL A 51 12.63 -2.98 13.79
N LYS A 52 13.82 -2.57 13.37
CA LYS A 52 15.09 -3.04 13.93
C LYS A 52 15.96 -1.84 14.27
N ASN A 53 16.70 -1.95 15.37
CA ASN A 53 17.42 -0.86 16.02
C ASN A 53 18.94 -0.86 15.77
N ASP A 54 19.43 -1.60 14.76
CA ASP A 54 20.88 -1.66 14.45
C ASP A 54 21.22 -1.25 13.01
N GLY A 55 20.24 -0.79 12.24
CA GLY A 55 20.39 -0.34 10.85
C GLY A 55 20.70 -1.44 9.82
N ARG A 56 20.84 -2.71 10.24
CA ARG A 56 21.03 -3.85 9.33
C ARG A 56 19.68 -4.35 8.84
N ASP A 57 19.68 -4.97 7.67
CA ASP A 57 18.48 -5.57 7.08
C ASP A 57 17.87 -6.63 8.02
N ILE A 58 16.54 -6.77 7.95
CA ILE A 58 15.80 -7.86 8.59
C ILE A 58 15.67 -8.97 7.56
N ASN A 59 16.64 -9.88 7.55
CA ASN A 59 16.60 -11.02 6.65
C ASN A 59 15.53 -12.04 7.12
N ILE A 60 14.33 -11.96 6.54
CA ILE A 60 13.21 -12.86 6.82
C ILE A 60 13.20 -13.98 5.79
N SER A 61 13.22 -15.21 6.29
CA SER A 61 13.01 -16.41 5.50
C SER A 61 12.10 -17.36 6.26
N GLY A 62 11.16 -17.98 5.57
CA GLY A 62 10.15 -18.84 6.18
C GLY A 62 9.27 -19.51 5.15
N THR A 63 8.28 -20.24 5.64
CA THR A 63 7.25 -20.87 4.81
C THR A 63 6.01 -19.97 4.75
N ASN A 64 5.31 -19.96 3.61
CA ASN A 64 4.05 -19.22 3.43
C ASN A 64 4.09 -17.71 3.77
N LEU A 65 5.21 -17.03 3.51
CA LEU A 65 5.35 -15.58 3.77
C LEU A 65 4.39 -14.70 2.96
N SER A 66 3.80 -15.21 1.87
CA SER A 66 2.75 -14.51 1.13
C SER A 66 1.50 -14.26 1.97
N ALA A 67 1.26 -15.02 3.04
CA ALA A 67 0.14 -14.79 3.96
C ALA A 67 0.26 -13.47 4.74
N ILE A 68 1.47 -12.94 4.89
CA ILE A 68 1.75 -11.66 5.57
C ILE A 68 2.17 -10.56 4.59
N GLY A 69 2.06 -10.81 3.28
CA GLY A 69 2.46 -9.87 2.23
C GLY A 69 3.98 -9.64 2.15
N MET A 70 4.77 -10.63 2.56
CA MET A 70 6.24 -10.63 2.45
C MET A 70 6.75 -11.85 1.66
N GLY A 71 5.92 -12.40 0.77
CA GLY A 71 6.31 -13.47 -0.14
C GLY A 71 7.24 -12.97 -1.25
N THR A 72 7.80 -13.91 -2.01
CA THR A 72 8.76 -13.63 -3.10
C THR A 72 8.17 -12.83 -4.27
N THR A 73 6.85 -12.70 -4.33
CA THR A 73 6.12 -11.94 -5.36
C THR A 73 5.54 -10.63 -4.82
N ASP A 74 5.67 -10.36 -3.53
CA ASP A 74 5.10 -9.17 -2.88
C ASP A 74 6.10 -8.02 -2.93
N MET A 75 5.62 -6.81 -3.24
CA MET A 75 6.46 -5.62 -3.23
C MET A 75 6.57 -5.04 -1.82
N ILE A 76 7.72 -5.19 -1.18
CA ILE A 76 7.98 -4.79 0.21
C ILE A 76 8.67 -3.42 0.25
N SER A 77 8.40 -2.61 1.27
CA SER A 77 9.11 -1.35 1.51
C SER A 77 10.03 -1.53 2.71
N GLN A 78 11.30 -1.16 2.56
CA GLN A 78 12.29 -1.19 3.62
C GLN A 78 13.22 0.01 3.50
N SER A 79 13.59 0.59 4.63
CA SER A 79 14.59 1.65 4.71
C SER A 79 15.21 1.68 6.10
N SER A 80 16.43 2.22 6.18
CA SER A 80 17.05 2.65 7.44
C SER A 80 17.02 4.18 7.48
N VAL A 81 16.69 4.74 8.64
CA VAL A 81 16.55 6.19 8.82
C VAL A 81 17.38 6.63 10.02
N SER A 82 18.26 7.60 9.79
CA SER A 82 19.07 8.19 10.85
C SER A 82 18.28 9.20 11.70
N LEU A 83 18.78 9.47 12.90
CA LEU A 83 18.23 10.52 13.79
C LEU A 83 18.23 11.91 13.12
N ARG A 84 19.13 12.17 12.18
CA ARG A 84 19.14 13.43 11.44
C ARG A 84 18.02 13.49 10.41
N GLU A 85 17.83 12.40 9.67
CA GLU A 85 16.79 12.31 8.64
C GLU A 85 15.39 12.39 9.22
N SER A 86 15.18 11.90 10.45
CA SER A 86 13.89 11.99 11.15
C SER A 86 13.46 13.43 11.48
N LYS A 87 14.36 14.42 11.39
CA LYS A 87 14.03 15.84 11.53
C LYS A 87 13.47 16.45 10.24
N GLY A 88 13.81 15.88 9.09
CA GLY A 88 13.41 16.39 7.77
C GLY A 88 11.99 15.98 7.39
N GLN A 89 11.56 16.46 6.22
CA GLN A 89 10.36 15.94 5.56
C GLN A 89 10.55 14.45 5.26
N ILE A 90 9.54 13.64 5.56
CA ILE A 90 9.62 12.19 5.41
C ILE A 90 9.24 11.85 3.97
N SER A 91 10.17 11.27 3.21
CA SER A 91 9.91 10.89 1.82
C SER A 91 8.80 9.84 1.73
N ALA A 92 8.03 9.82 0.64
CA ALA A 92 6.95 8.85 0.44
C ALA A 92 7.39 7.38 0.60
N ALA A 93 8.62 7.04 0.19
CA ALA A 93 9.17 5.69 0.35
C ALA A 93 9.47 5.37 1.82
N ASN A 94 10.03 6.32 2.57
CA ASN A 94 10.27 6.16 4.01
C ASN A 94 8.95 6.13 4.79
N ALA A 95 7.96 6.93 4.40
CA ALA A 95 6.63 6.92 5.01
C ALA A 95 5.96 5.54 4.88
N ASP A 96 6.02 4.92 3.70
CA ASP A 96 5.45 3.59 3.50
C ASP A 96 6.22 2.51 4.29
N ALA A 97 7.55 2.63 4.41
CA ALA A 97 8.38 1.74 5.24
C ALA A 97 8.12 1.92 6.75
N MET A 98 7.85 3.15 7.20
CA MET A 98 7.48 3.50 8.59
C MET A 98 6.02 3.14 8.96
N GLY A 99 5.24 2.60 8.02
CA GLY A 99 3.87 2.16 8.28
C GLY A 99 2.85 3.30 8.35
N PHE A 100 3.09 4.42 7.65
CA PHE A 100 2.11 5.51 7.54
C PHE A 100 0.87 5.07 6.76
N ASN A 101 1.07 4.29 5.69
CA ASN A 101 0.02 4.00 4.73
C ASN A 101 -0.55 2.59 4.93
N SER A 102 -1.88 2.50 5.05
CA SER A 102 -2.61 1.24 5.23
C SER A 102 -2.56 0.31 4.01
N TYR A 103 -2.27 0.87 2.84
CA TYR A 103 -1.99 0.18 1.60
C TYR A 103 -0.80 0.87 0.91
N LYS A 104 -0.10 0.14 0.03
CA LYS A 104 1.16 0.56 -0.59
C LYS A 104 1.07 1.99 -1.15
N GLY A 105 1.85 2.91 -0.58
CA GLY A 105 2.01 4.28 -1.06
C GLY A 105 0.90 5.28 -0.71
N GLY A 106 -0.22 4.85 -0.14
CA GLY A 106 -1.27 5.74 0.40
C GLY A 106 -2.05 6.63 -0.58
N GLY A 107 -1.69 6.64 -1.87
CA GLY A 107 -2.37 7.38 -2.92
C GLY A 107 -3.35 6.50 -3.71
N LYS A 108 -2.95 6.06 -4.91
CA LYS A 108 -3.73 5.11 -5.72
C LYS A 108 -3.54 3.68 -5.22
N LEU A 109 -4.61 2.89 -5.26
CA LEU A 109 -4.54 1.46 -5.03
C LEU A 109 -3.86 0.79 -6.24
N VAL A 110 -2.70 0.19 -5.99
CA VAL A 110 -1.93 -0.53 -7.01
C VAL A 110 -2.45 -1.97 -7.11
N LEU A 111 -2.83 -2.40 -8.30
CA LEU A 111 -3.47 -3.69 -8.56
C LEU A 111 -2.72 -4.45 -9.65
N SER A 112 -2.40 -5.72 -9.39
CA SER A 112 -1.99 -6.64 -10.45
C SER A 112 -3.22 -7.24 -11.10
N SER A 113 -3.35 -7.11 -12.43
CA SER A 113 -4.51 -7.59 -13.17
C SER A 113 -4.16 -7.95 -14.61
N ALA A 114 -4.86 -8.91 -15.20
CA ALA A 114 -4.65 -9.31 -16.60
C ALA A 114 -5.10 -8.24 -17.62
N VAL A 115 -5.87 -7.23 -17.20
CA VAL A 115 -6.36 -6.16 -18.07
C VAL A 115 -5.54 -4.88 -17.91
N SER A 116 -5.38 -4.12 -18.99
CA SER A 116 -4.50 -2.94 -19.03
C SER A 116 -5.21 -1.59 -18.91
N SER A 117 -6.54 -1.57 -18.84
CA SER A 117 -7.33 -0.32 -18.79
C SER A 117 -8.47 -0.40 -17.78
N ILE A 118 -8.91 0.77 -17.31
CA ILE A 118 -10.04 0.90 -16.38
C ILE A 118 -11.34 0.43 -17.04
N SER A 119 -11.54 0.71 -18.32
CA SER A 119 -12.73 0.26 -19.05
C SER A 119 -12.78 -1.26 -19.17
N ALA A 120 -11.64 -1.92 -19.42
CA ALA A 120 -11.53 -3.37 -19.43
C ALA A 120 -11.70 -3.96 -18.02
N PHE A 121 -11.14 -3.32 -17.00
CA PHE A 121 -11.34 -3.70 -15.59
C PHE A 121 -12.81 -3.63 -15.18
N MET A 122 -13.52 -2.57 -15.55
CA MET A 122 -14.95 -2.44 -15.29
C MET A 122 -15.76 -3.50 -16.04
N SER A 123 -15.36 -3.83 -17.27
CA SER A 123 -16.06 -4.83 -18.08
C SER A 123 -15.79 -6.27 -17.65
N ALA A 124 -14.75 -6.50 -16.84
CA ALA A 124 -14.37 -7.84 -16.38
C ALA A 124 -15.45 -8.47 -15.49
N GLN A 125 -15.58 -9.80 -15.57
CA GLN A 125 -16.52 -10.54 -14.76
C GLN A 125 -16.15 -10.44 -13.26
N GLY A 126 -17.16 -10.26 -12.40
CA GLY A 126 -16.96 -10.12 -10.95
C GLY A 126 -16.49 -8.74 -10.49
N SER A 127 -16.30 -7.77 -11.40
CA SER A 127 -15.89 -6.40 -11.05
C SER A 127 -16.98 -5.60 -10.33
N GLY A 128 -18.25 -5.96 -10.56
CA GLY A 128 -19.43 -5.20 -10.14
C GLY A 128 -19.79 -4.00 -11.05
N PHE A 129 -19.05 -3.80 -12.14
CA PHE A 129 -19.31 -2.74 -13.14
C PHE A 129 -19.71 -3.29 -14.51
N SER A 130 -19.96 -4.61 -14.62
CA SER A 130 -20.33 -5.24 -15.88
C SER A 130 -21.64 -4.68 -16.45
N ARG A 131 -21.89 -4.90 -17.74
CA ARG A 131 -23.16 -4.49 -18.38
C ARG A 131 -24.35 -5.08 -17.62
N GLY A 132 -25.34 -4.25 -17.30
CA GLY A 132 -26.51 -4.66 -16.50
C GLY A 132 -26.39 -4.45 -14.98
N SER A 133 -25.20 -4.11 -14.47
CA SER A 133 -24.98 -3.81 -13.03
C SER A 133 -25.57 -2.48 -12.56
N GLY A 134 -25.92 -1.58 -13.50
CA GLY A 134 -26.29 -0.19 -13.19
C GLY A 134 -25.09 0.75 -12.97
N PHE A 135 -23.85 0.22 -12.95
CA PHE A 135 -22.60 0.98 -12.74
C PHE A 135 -21.61 0.84 -13.91
N SER A 136 -22.06 0.34 -15.06
CA SER A 136 -21.23 0.20 -16.24
C SER A 136 -20.70 1.53 -16.76
N VAL A 137 -19.65 1.48 -17.58
CA VAL A 137 -19.16 2.67 -18.30
C VAL A 137 -20.33 3.33 -19.06
N GLY A 138 -20.47 4.64 -18.91
CA GLY A 138 -21.56 5.41 -19.55
C GLY A 138 -22.93 5.35 -18.86
N SER A 139 -23.04 4.74 -17.67
CA SER A 139 -24.29 4.65 -16.89
C SER A 139 -24.75 5.98 -16.24
N GLY A 140 -24.08 7.11 -16.52
CA GLY A 140 -24.32 8.39 -15.85
C GLY A 140 -23.78 8.48 -14.42
N LYS A 141 -23.30 7.37 -13.84
CA LYS A 141 -22.71 7.34 -12.49
C LYS A 141 -21.25 7.82 -12.43
N ASN A 142 -20.58 7.88 -13.59
CA ASN A 142 -19.20 8.37 -13.75
C ASN A 142 -18.14 7.71 -12.83
N LEU A 143 -18.35 6.46 -12.40
CA LEU A 143 -17.39 5.73 -11.55
C LEU A 143 -16.03 5.51 -12.24
N SER A 144 -15.98 5.49 -13.57
CA SER A 144 -14.72 5.39 -14.32
C SER A 144 -13.74 6.53 -14.02
N VAL A 145 -14.25 7.73 -13.69
CA VAL A 145 -13.42 8.88 -13.27
C VAL A 145 -12.87 8.67 -11.86
N GLY A 146 -13.70 8.18 -10.93
CA GLY A 146 -13.24 7.83 -9.58
C GLY A 146 -12.16 6.75 -9.61
N LEU A 147 -12.35 5.71 -10.43
CA LEU A 147 -11.35 4.68 -10.66
C LEU A 147 -10.08 5.26 -11.27
N SER A 148 -10.14 6.13 -12.28
CA SER A 148 -8.92 6.71 -12.87
C SER A 148 -8.08 7.52 -11.88
N GLN A 149 -8.74 8.15 -10.91
CA GLN A 149 -8.05 8.88 -9.85
C GLN A 149 -7.56 7.97 -8.71
N GLY A 150 -8.22 6.83 -8.49
CA GLY A 150 -8.01 5.98 -7.31
C GLY A 150 -7.27 4.66 -7.52
N ILE A 151 -7.12 4.17 -8.76
CA ILE A 151 -6.44 2.90 -9.04
C ILE A 151 -5.29 3.04 -10.05
N GLN A 152 -4.27 2.21 -9.87
CA GLN A 152 -3.15 2.02 -10.79
C GLN A 152 -3.05 0.53 -11.13
N ILE A 153 -3.19 0.18 -12.41
CA ILE A 153 -3.21 -1.22 -12.85
C ILE A 153 -1.85 -1.62 -13.44
N ILE A 154 -1.32 -2.73 -12.95
CA ILE A 154 -0.13 -3.41 -13.44
C ILE A 154 -0.58 -4.68 -14.16
N SER A 155 -0.39 -4.72 -15.47
CA SER A 155 -0.77 -5.86 -16.32
C SER A 155 0.37 -6.49 -17.10
N SER A 156 1.54 -5.86 -17.07
CA SER A 156 2.72 -6.28 -17.81
C SER A 156 3.99 -5.74 -17.16
N ALA A 157 5.15 -6.26 -17.58
CA ALA A 157 6.44 -5.72 -17.17
C ALA A 157 6.61 -4.22 -17.54
N ALA A 158 5.98 -3.77 -18.62
CA ALA A 158 5.98 -2.36 -19.01
C ALA A 158 5.20 -1.50 -17.99
N SER A 159 3.97 -1.91 -17.64
CA SER A 159 3.18 -1.22 -16.61
C SER A 159 3.85 -1.28 -15.23
N MET A 160 4.55 -2.38 -14.92
CA MET A 160 5.37 -2.50 -13.71
C MET A 160 6.48 -1.46 -13.70
N SER A 161 7.21 -1.32 -14.81
CA SER A 161 8.28 -0.31 -14.96
C SER A 161 7.76 1.13 -14.94
N ASN A 162 6.50 1.35 -15.30
CA ASN A 162 5.84 2.65 -15.15
C ASN A 162 5.41 2.93 -13.70
N THR A 163 5.23 1.87 -12.90
CA THR A 163 4.72 1.97 -11.52
C THR A 163 5.84 1.95 -10.48
N TYR A 164 6.89 1.16 -10.71
CA TYR A 164 8.03 0.98 -9.81
C TYR A 164 9.36 1.32 -10.50
N VAL A 165 10.37 1.61 -9.71
CA VAL A 165 11.74 1.87 -10.18
C VAL A 165 12.48 0.55 -10.46
N VAL A 166 12.02 -0.21 -11.46
CA VAL A 166 12.55 -1.53 -11.85
C VAL A 166 13.26 -1.53 -13.21
N SER A 167 13.63 -0.34 -13.72
CA SER A 167 14.32 -0.22 -15.01
C SER A 167 15.72 -0.83 -14.95
N SER A 168 16.29 -1.16 -16.12
CA SER A 168 17.71 -1.52 -16.21
C SER A 168 18.59 -0.45 -15.55
N GLY A 169 19.62 -0.87 -14.81
CA GLY A 169 20.52 0.03 -14.07
C GLY A 169 20.01 0.55 -12.72
N SER A 170 18.76 0.26 -12.34
CA SER A 170 18.19 0.72 -11.04
C SER A 170 18.71 -0.05 -9.81
N GLY A 171 19.34 -1.21 -10.00
CA GLY A 171 19.61 -2.17 -8.93
C GLY A 171 18.41 -3.03 -8.53
N PHE A 172 17.20 -2.68 -8.98
CA PHE A 172 15.95 -3.38 -8.69
C PHE A 172 15.29 -3.98 -9.94
N SER A 173 16.04 -4.13 -11.02
CA SER A 173 15.52 -4.77 -12.24
C SER A 173 15.09 -6.21 -11.99
N SER A 174 14.15 -6.71 -12.78
CA SER A 174 13.74 -8.11 -12.72
C SER A 174 14.96 -9.05 -12.78
N GLY A 175 15.04 -9.98 -11.83
CA GLY A 175 16.17 -10.92 -11.72
C GLY A 175 17.42 -10.38 -11.00
N SER A 176 17.42 -9.14 -10.50
CA SER A 176 18.56 -8.58 -9.74
C SER A 176 18.71 -9.14 -8.32
N GLY A 177 17.76 -9.97 -7.86
CA GLY A 177 17.64 -10.39 -6.46
C GLY A 177 16.96 -9.36 -5.55
N ASN A 178 16.86 -8.09 -5.97
CA ASN A 178 16.29 -7.00 -5.17
C ASN A 178 14.97 -6.45 -5.71
N SER A 179 14.42 -7.02 -6.79
CA SER A 179 13.28 -6.45 -7.52
C SER A 179 12.03 -6.21 -6.66
N GLN A 180 11.82 -7.03 -5.62
CA GLN A 180 10.69 -6.89 -4.69
C GLN A 180 10.77 -5.63 -3.79
N PHE A 181 11.94 -5.00 -3.70
CA PHE A 181 12.18 -3.81 -2.88
C PHE A 181 12.15 -2.50 -3.68
N ALA A 182 11.81 -2.56 -4.97
CA ALA A 182 11.80 -1.38 -5.81
C ALA A 182 10.80 -0.33 -5.28
N ALA A 183 11.25 0.92 -5.20
CA ALA A 183 10.40 2.02 -4.76
C ALA A 183 9.24 2.25 -5.74
N LEU A 184 8.07 2.62 -5.19
CA LEU A 184 6.92 3.04 -5.95
C LEU A 184 7.16 4.44 -6.53
N LYS A 185 6.82 4.65 -7.80
CA LYS A 185 6.96 5.95 -8.45
C LYS A 185 5.83 6.88 -8.00
N THR A 186 6.21 8.06 -7.52
CA THR A 186 5.28 9.09 -7.04
C THR A 186 4.25 9.48 -8.10
N THR A 187 4.67 9.61 -9.36
CA THR A 187 3.80 9.97 -10.49
C THR A 187 2.78 8.89 -10.87
N ALA A 188 3.06 7.62 -10.57
CA ALA A 188 2.17 6.52 -10.92
C ALA A 188 1.08 6.30 -9.88
N ALA A 189 1.41 6.48 -8.60
CA ALA A 189 0.52 6.18 -7.50
C ALA A 189 0.10 7.41 -6.69
N ASN A 190 0.45 8.63 -7.11
CA ASN A 190 0.16 9.87 -6.37
C ASN A 190 0.61 9.80 -4.91
N THR A 191 1.76 9.18 -4.64
CA THR A 191 2.32 9.14 -3.29
C THR A 191 2.91 10.49 -2.94
N THR A 192 2.63 10.99 -1.75
CA THR A 192 3.13 12.28 -1.27
C THR A 192 4.10 12.09 -0.12
N ASP A 193 5.03 13.02 0.03
CA ASP A 193 5.86 13.09 1.21
C ASP A 193 5.02 13.49 2.43
N GLU A 194 5.40 13.00 3.59
CA GLU A 194 4.71 13.27 4.85
C GLU A 194 5.36 14.44 5.58
N THR A 195 4.58 15.08 6.47
CA THR A 195 5.07 16.22 7.25
C THR A 195 6.27 15.82 8.11
N ALA A 196 7.16 16.76 8.35
CA ALA A 196 8.45 16.49 8.98
C ALA A 196 8.34 15.89 10.40
N GLY A 197 9.12 14.84 10.65
CA GLY A 197 9.37 14.24 11.96
C GLY A 197 8.13 13.98 12.82
N VAL A 198 8.11 14.54 14.03
CA VAL A 198 7.13 14.24 15.10
C VAL A 198 5.77 14.93 14.93
N THR A 199 5.54 15.61 13.81
CA THR A 199 4.28 16.36 13.56
C THR A 199 3.10 15.46 13.20
N THR A 200 3.35 14.17 12.99
CA THR A 200 2.35 13.14 12.74
C THR A 200 2.45 12.05 13.81
N LEU A 201 1.35 11.34 14.07
CA LEU A 201 1.34 10.25 15.05
C LEU A 201 2.38 9.17 14.73
N LYS A 202 2.46 8.76 13.46
CA LYS A 202 3.42 7.74 13.01
C LYS A 202 4.86 8.23 13.01
N GLY A 203 5.08 9.49 12.64
CA GLY A 203 6.41 10.11 12.75
C GLY A 203 6.88 10.20 14.20
N ALA A 204 6.00 10.55 15.13
CA ALA A 204 6.32 10.54 16.56
C ALA A 204 6.68 9.16 17.08
N MET A 205 5.91 8.12 16.72
CA MET A 205 6.22 6.72 17.07
C MET A 205 7.59 6.29 16.51
N ALA A 206 7.87 6.55 15.24
CA ALA A 206 9.14 6.20 14.62
C ALA A 206 10.34 6.93 15.26
N VAL A 207 10.17 8.21 15.64
CA VAL A 207 11.24 8.97 16.31
C VAL A 207 11.56 8.42 17.70
N MET A 208 10.59 7.80 18.40
CA MET A 208 10.86 7.14 19.69
C MET A 208 11.85 5.97 19.51
N ASP A 209 11.61 5.10 18.52
CA ASP A 209 12.49 3.96 18.23
C ASP A 209 13.89 4.41 17.80
N ILE A 210 13.96 5.51 17.01
CA ILE A 210 15.22 6.09 16.57
C ILE A 210 15.98 6.71 17.75
N ALA A 211 15.29 7.35 18.69
CA ALA A 211 15.90 7.89 19.89
C ALA A 211 16.43 6.78 20.81
N GLU A 212 15.68 5.69 20.99
CA GLU A 212 16.13 4.50 21.73
C GLU A 212 17.39 3.89 21.11
N THR A 213 17.41 3.78 19.78
CA THR A 213 18.58 3.34 19.01
C THR A 213 19.79 4.25 19.25
N ALA A 214 19.58 5.58 19.23
CA ALA A 214 20.66 6.55 19.44
C ALA A 214 21.23 6.49 20.87
N ILE A 215 20.37 6.32 21.89
CA ILE A 215 20.80 6.14 23.28
C ILE A 215 21.65 4.86 23.39
N THR A 216 21.16 3.75 22.84
CA THR A 216 21.86 2.45 22.87
C THR A 216 23.24 2.53 22.21
N ASN A 217 23.39 3.31 21.14
CA ASN A 217 24.68 3.50 20.46
C ASN A 217 25.66 4.38 21.24
N LEU A 218 25.19 5.27 22.11
CA LEU A 218 26.04 6.12 22.95
C LEU A 218 26.46 5.44 24.26
N ASP A 219 25.68 4.48 24.73
CA ASP A 219 25.98 3.70 25.94
C ASP A 219 27.07 2.63 25.73
N GLN A 220 27.38 2.29 24.46
CA GLN A 220 28.44 1.34 24.06
C GLN A 220 29.82 2.00 24.00
#